data_AF-A0A848KEX8-F1
#
_entry.id   AF-A0A848KEX8-F1
#
_cell.length_a   1.000
_cell.length_b   1.000
_cell.length_c   1.000
_cell.angle_alpha   90.00
_cell.angle_beta   90.00
_cell.angle_gamma   90.00
#
_symmetry.space_group_name_H-M   'P 1'
#
loop_
_entity.id
_entity.type
_entity.pdbx_description
1 polymer ?
#
loop_
_entity_poly.entity_id
_entity_poly.type
_entity_poly.pdbx_seq_one_letter_code
_entity_poly.pdbx_strand_id
1 'polypeptide(L)'
;MRNSTFADQIHEIWRTRPVRLPDKGPVAGVAAGIAYRYGVDAVLIRVAFVVATIFGGAGIVLYLASWLFLNQIGDESSVAESLFGKGRSSESHTKAIVLVVALAIALTTMGPIGVGLGGSGLISTVLLLGGLWLLHQRRPVPPPLPAGHLPVAPITGYPGTGYTTSRFNPAAGESLFTDQYSPYTRLPDRYVPDVPADEPVADTPADAAAPTAGPSLTKETKQTKVETLSQTAGFPVQGMPPSWDPLGVAPFAWDLPEPTGAVAAPEKVVRPRSRLTSTVLGIAILAAAGTSAAAFAGADWLSPGRIGAISLAVIGLGLILGAFLRRGYGLLVVTGPLTAFVVVASLLGPVDFDAATLGDKQWKPTTAADLQSDYSLLLGSGNLDLRELELSENKTVDIDAQLAELKVLLPANLDVHKTSTIFAGEVTGIPDGTDGGADGTKGPVLTLNIKTRLGSVEVHRG
;
A
#
# COMPACT_ATOMS: atom_id res chain seq x y z
N MET A 1 -39.24 -15.46 26.15
CA MET A 1 -38.34 -14.85 25.15
C MET A 1 -39.01 -15.00 23.80
N ARG A 2 -39.46 -13.91 23.17
CA ARG A 2 -40.05 -14.00 21.82
C ARG A 2 -38.89 -14.24 20.86
N ASN A 3 -38.95 -15.33 20.09
CA ASN A 3 -38.01 -15.55 19.00
C ASN A 3 -38.18 -14.36 18.04
N SER A 4 -37.15 -13.53 17.91
CA SER A 4 -37.14 -12.47 16.90
C SER A 4 -37.40 -13.11 15.54
N THR A 5 -38.31 -12.55 14.75
CA THR A 5 -38.55 -13.07 13.41
C THR A 5 -37.28 -12.90 12.57
N PHE A 6 -37.11 -13.72 11.52
CA PHE A 6 -35.94 -13.62 10.64
C PHE A 6 -35.78 -12.20 10.06
N ALA A 7 -36.89 -11.52 9.78
CA ALA A 7 -36.89 -10.13 9.32
C ALA A 7 -36.34 -9.16 10.37
N ASP A 8 -36.71 -9.32 11.64
CA ASP A 8 -36.19 -8.50 12.74
C ASP A 8 -34.68 -8.71 12.92
N GLN A 9 -34.21 -9.95 12.80
CA GLN A 9 -32.77 -10.27 12.87
C GLN A 9 -32.00 -9.61 11.73
N ILE A 10 -32.50 -9.66 10.49
CA ILE A 10 -31.86 -8.96 9.36
C ILE A 10 -31.83 -7.45 9.60
N HIS A 11 -32.91 -6.88 10.14
CA HIS A 11 -32.98 -5.45 10.42
C HIS A 11 -31.96 -5.04 11.52
N GLU A 12 -31.80 -5.87 12.55
CA GLU A 12 -30.81 -5.68 13.61
C GLU A 12 -29.37 -5.78 13.10
N ILE A 13 -29.07 -6.76 12.24
CA ILE A 13 -27.76 -6.89 11.58
C ILE A 13 -27.46 -5.63 10.75
N TRP A 14 -28.44 -5.13 10.00
CA TRP A 14 -28.28 -3.91 9.21
C TRP A 14 -28.10 -2.65 10.06
N ARG A 15 -28.81 -2.53 11.19
CA ARG A 15 -28.62 -1.42 12.14
C ARG A 15 -27.26 -1.45 12.81
N THR A 16 -26.75 -2.63 13.12
CA THR A 16 -25.45 -2.81 13.78
C THR A 16 -24.32 -3.10 12.79
N ARG A 17 -24.50 -2.69 11.52
CA ARG A 17 -23.56 -2.93 10.43
C ARG A 17 -22.16 -2.39 10.77
N PRO A 18 -21.09 -3.07 10.32
CA PRO A 18 -19.74 -2.58 10.54
C PRO A 18 -19.53 -1.19 9.92
N VAL A 19 -18.79 -0.33 10.62
CA VAL A 19 -18.37 0.98 10.11
C VAL A 19 -16.95 0.86 9.58
N ARG A 20 -16.63 1.49 8.46
CA ARG A 20 -15.27 1.51 7.89
C ARG A 20 -14.36 2.44 8.70
N LEU A 21 -13.14 1.99 8.98
CA LEU A 21 -12.10 2.77 9.66
C LEU A 21 -10.87 2.98 8.77
N PRO A 22 -10.86 4.00 7.90
CA PRO A 22 -9.76 4.26 6.97
C PRO A 22 -8.43 4.49 7.70
N ASP A 23 -8.45 5.18 8.84
CA ASP A 23 -7.26 5.52 9.61
C ASP A 23 -6.53 4.28 10.17
N LYS A 24 -7.27 3.19 10.39
CA LYS A 24 -6.76 1.96 11.02
C LYS A 24 -6.47 0.83 10.02
N GLY A 25 -6.66 1.05 8.71
CA GLY A 25 -6.51 -0.01 7.70
C GLY A 25 -6.02 0.49 6.33
N PRO A 26 -5.62 -0.40 5.42
CA PRO A 26 -5.29 -0.02 4.05
C PRO A 26 -6.54 0.28 3.20
N VAL A 27 -6.37 1.08 2.14
CA VAL A 27 -7.34 1.43 1.08
C VAL A 27 -8.59 2.18 1.58
N ALA A 28 -9.50 1.47 2.24
CA ALA A 28 -10.82 1.97 2.62
C ALA A 28 -11.20 1.60 4.06
N GLY A 29 -10.35 0.86 4.77
CA GLY A 29 -10.60 0.48 6.16
C GLY A 29 -11.71 -0.56 6.36
N VAL A 30 -12.15 -1.26 5.29
CA VAL A 30 -13.24 -2.25 5.34
C VAL A 30 -12.89 -3.40 6.28
N ALA A 31 -11.74 -4.05 6.06
CA ALA A 31 -11.31 -5.17 6.89
C ALA A 31 -11.06 -4.73 8.35
N ALA A 32 -10.55 -3.51 8.56
CA ALA A 32 -10.37 -2.94 9.89
C ALA A 32 -11.72 -2.68 10.60
N GLY A 33 -12.73 -2.25 9.85
CA GLY A 33 -14.08 -2.04 10.36
C GLY A 33 -14.79 -3.31 10.79
N ILE A 34 -14.77 -4.34 9.94
CA ILE A 34 -15.32 -5.66 10.25
C ILE A 34 -14.58 -6.26 11.46
N ALA A 35 -13.26 -6.20 11.46
CA ALA A 35 -12.43 -6.69 12.55
C ALA A 35 -12.72 -5.97 13.87
N TYR A 36 -12.87 -4.65 13.86
CA TYR A 36 -13.22 -3.87 15.04
C TYR A 36 -14.59 -4.25 15.58
N ARG A 37 -15.61 -4.31 14.71
CA ARG A 37 -17.00 -4.65 15.07
C ARG A 37 -17.12 -6.02 15.75
N TYR A 38 -16.35 -7.00 15.29
CA TYR A 38 -16.38 -8.37 15.84
C TYR A 38 -15.18 -8.65 16.75
N GLY A 39 -14.36 -7.66 17.08
CA GLY A 39 -13.13 -7.76 17.88
C GLY A 39 -12.21 -8.93 17.50
N VAL A 40 -11.98 -9.11 16.20
CA VAL A 40 -11.07 -10.10 15.60
C VAL A 40 -9.84 -9.36 15.08
N ASP A 41 -8.73 -10.05 14.84
CA ASP A 41 -7.58 -9.43 14.18
C ASP A 41 -7.93 -9.05 12.71
N ALA A 42 -7.62 -7.81 12.33
CA ALA A 42 -7.80 -7.32 10.97
C ALA A 42 -6.98 -8.10 9.94
N VAL A 43 -5.90 -8.76 10.34
CA VAL A 43 -5.12 -9.63 9.46
C VAL A 43 -5.95 -10.84 9.02
N LEU A 44 -6.72 -11.46 9.92
CA LEU A 44 -7.53 -12.64 9.58
C LEU A 44 -8.62 -12.30 8.55
N ILE A 45 -9.28 -11.16 8.72
CA ILE A 45 -10.28 -10.68 7.76
C ILE A 45 -9.64 -10.40 6.39
N ARG A 46 -8.41 -9.87 6.34
CA ARG A 46 -7.67 -9.67 5.08
C ARG A 46 -7.33 -11.00 4.41
N VAL A 47 -6.80 -11.95 5.17
CA VAL A 47 -6.46 -13.29 4.64
C VAL A 47 -7.72 -13.96 4.09
N ALA A 48 -8.86 -13.85 4.78
CA ALA A 48 -10.12 -14.42 4.31
C ALA A 48 -10.57 -13.82 2.96
N PHE A 49 -10.46 -12.49 2.77
CA PHE A 49 -10.73 -11.85 1.48
C PHE A 49 -9.73 -12.28 0.39
N VAL A 50 -8.42 -12.37 0.70
CA VAL A 50 -7.42 -12.78 -0.28
C VAL A 50 -7.66 -14.22 -0.74
N VAL A 51 -7.88 -15.14 0.22
CA VAL A 51 -8.21 -16.54 -0.08
C VAL A 51 -9.47 -16.59 -0.94
N ALA A 52 -10.56 -15.91 -0.56
CA ALA A 52 -11.78 -15.88 -1.37
C ALA A 52 -11.61 -15.24 -2.76
N THR A 53 -10.58 -14.41 -2.97
CA THR A 53 -10.26 -13.85 -4.29
C THR A 53 -9.58 -14.90 -5.17
N ILE A 54 -8.68 -15.71 -4.60
CA ILE A 54 -8.01 -16.82 -5.29
C ILE A 54 -9.01 -17.94 -5.62
N PHE A 55 -9.90 -18.26 -4.67
CA PHE A 55 -10.95 -19.26 -4.83
C PHE A 55 -12.21 -18.66 -5.48
N GLY A 56 -12.03 -18.08 -6.67
CA GLY A 56 -13.14 -17.69 -7.55
C GLY A 56 -13.54 -16.20 -7.53
N GLY A 57 -12.66 -15.29 -7.11
CA GLY A 57 -12.86 -13.85 -7.24
C GLY A 57 -13.85 -13.22 -6.25
N ALA A 58 -14.48 -13.99 -5.37
CA ALA A 58 -15.49 -13.50 -4.43
C ALA A 58 -14.93 -12.44 -3.46
N GLY A 59 -13.66 -12.56 -3.09
CA GLY A 59 -13.04 -11.66 -2.12
C GLY A 59 -12.98 -10.21 -2.59
N ILE A 60 -12.60 -9.95 -3.84
CA ILE A 60 -12.56 -8.59 -4.38
C ILE A 60 -13.97 -8.00 -4.55
N VAL A 61 -14.93 -8.83 -5.00
CA VAL A 61 -16.34 -8.45 -5.13
C VAL A 61 -16.92 -8.03 -3.78
N LEU A 62 -16.75 -8.87 -2.75
CA LEU A 62 -17.25 -8.58 -1.42
C LEU A 62 -16.54 -7.38 -0.78
N TYR A 63 -15.25 -7.18 -1.07
CA TYR A 63 -14.51 -6.02 -0.60
C TYR A 63 -15.04 -4.71 -1.21
N LEU A 64 -15.25 -4.68 -2.53
CA LEU A 64 -15.82 -3.52 -3.23
C LEU A 64 -17.26 -3.25 -2.81
N ALA A 65 -18.08 -4.30 -2.67
CA ALA A 65 -19.45 -4.18 -2.16
C ALA A 65 -19.45 -3.62 -0.74
N SER A 66 -18.61 -4.13 0.15
CA SER A 66 -18.48 -3.62 1.52
C SER A 66 -17.98 -2.17 1.56
N TRP A 67 -17.14 -1.76 0.61
CA TRP A 67 -16.76 -0.35 0.48
C TRP A 67 -17.96 0.52 0.12
N LEU A 68 -18.78 0.07 -0.83
CA LEU A 68 -19.94 0.81 -1.31
C LEU A 68 -21.06 0.92 -0.26
N PHE A 69 -21.34 -0.17 0.47
CA PHE A 69 -22.47 -0.27 1.40
C PHE A 69 -22.16 0.09 2.85
N LEU A 70 -20.91 -0.03 3.31
CA LEU A 70 -20.57 0.29 4.70
C LEU A 70 -20.26 1.78 4.85
N ASN A 71 -20.85 2.40 5.87
CA ASN A 71 -20.61 3.80 6.20
C ASN A 71 -19.17 4.00 6.67
N GLN A 72 -18.60 5.16 6.34
CA GLN A 72 -17.35 5.60 6.95
C GLN A 72 -17.62 6.16 8.34
N ILE A 73 -16.64 6.05 9.24
CA ILE A 73 -16.76 6.63 10.57
C ILE A 73 -16.95 8.16 10.46
N GLY A 74 -18.03 8.68 11.04
CA GLY A 74 -18.43 10.08 10.95
C GLY A 74 -19.41 10.43 9.82
N ASP A 75 -19.67 9.52 8.88
CA ASP A 75 -20.65 9.73 7.80
C ASP A 75 -22.03 9.14 8.18
N GLU A 76 -23.10 9.88 7.87
CA GLU A 76 -24.48 9.43 8.09
C GLU A 76 -24.93 8.39 7.05
N SER A 77 -24.44 8.50 5.82
CA SER A 77 -24.80 7.60 4.71
C SER A 77 -23.62 6.88 4.08
N SER A 78 -23.91 5.75 3.45
CA SER A 78 -22.95 4.97 2.67
C SER A 78 -22.65 5.61 1.32
N VAL A 79 -21.56 5.19 0.68
CA VAL A 79 -21.16 5.66 -0.66
C VAL A 79 -22.21 5.28 -1.72
N ALA A 80 -22.94 4.18 -1.53
CA ALA A 80 -24.09 3.83 -2.36
C ALA A 80 -25.25 4.80 -2.16
N GLU A 81 -25.59 5.11 -0.90
CA GLU A 81 -26.74 5.96 -0.55
C GLU A 81 -26.55 7.42 -1.00
N SER A 82 -25.29 7.89 -1.08
CA SER A 82 -24.97 9.22 -1.60
C SER A 82 -25.29 9.37 -3.10
N LEU A 83 -25.17 8.30 -3.90
CA LEU A 83 -25.61 8.28 -5.31
C LEU A 83 -27.13 8.43 -5.47
N PHE A 84 -27.90 7.97 -4.47
CA PHE A 84 -29.36 8.06 -4.44
C PHE A 84 -29.86 9.31 -3.70
N GLY A 85 -28.98 10.26 -3.37
CA GLY A 85 -29.33 11.50 -2.70
C GLY A 85 -29.79 11.34 -1.24
N LYS A 86 -29.51 10.19 -0.61
CA LYS A 86 -29.87 9.94 0.80
C LYS A 86 -28.68 10.22 1.71
N GLY A 87 -28.78 11.28 2.51
CA GLY A 87 -27.84 11.61 3.59
C GLY A 87 -26.57 12.36 3.14
N ARG A 88 -25.77 12.78 4.12
CA ARG A 88 -24.48 13.45 3.92
C ARG A 88 -23.35 12.43 3.96
N SER A 89 -22.68 12.20 2.83
CA SER A 89 -21.41 11.47 2.78
C SER A 89 -20.29 12.42 2.40
N SER A 90 -19.13 12.26 3.03
CA SER A 90 -17.92 13.02 2.73
C SER A 90 -17.26 12.59 1.41
N GLU A 91 -17.77 11.56 0.73
CA GLU A 91 -17.18 11.00 -0.50
C GLU A 91 -17.78 11.62 -1.78
N SER A 92 -16.92 11.93 -2.76
CA SER A 92 -17.31 12.48 -4.06
C SER A 92 -18.18 11.50 -4.87
N HIS A 93 -19.21 12.03 -5.55
CA HIS A 93 -20.07 11.26 -6.46
C HIS A 93 -19.27 10.52 -7.54
N THR A 94 -18.18 11.11 -8.03
CA THR A 94 -17.29 10.47 -9.01
C THR A 94 -16.70 9.18 -8.47
N LYS A 95 -16.31 9.17 -7.19
CA LYS A 95 -15.73 7.99 -6.54
C LYS A 95 -16.75 6.87 -6.38
N ALA A 96 -18.00 7.23 -6.08
CA ALA A 96 -19.09 6.26 -6.00
C ALA A 96 -19.39 5.61 -7.35
N ILE A 97 -19.44 6.39 -8.45
CA ILE A 97 -19.62 5.85 -9.81
C ILE A 97 -18.48 4.90 -10.18
N VAL A 98 -17.22 5.29 -9.93
CA VAL A 98 -16.05 4.44 -10.21
C VAL A 98 -16.12 3.11 -9.45
N LEU A 99 -16.55 3.13 -8.18
CA LEU A 99 -16.71 1.91 -7.39
C LEU A 99 -17.82 0.99 -7.92
N VAL A 100 -18.93 1.54 -8.40
CA VAL A 100 -20.00 0.76 -9.03
C VAL A 100 -19.50 0.10 -10.31
N VAL A 101 -18.78 0.83 -11.17
CA VAL A 101 -18.20 0.29 -12.40
C VAL A 101 -17.17 -0.80 -12.09
N ALA A 102 -16.27 -0.56 -11.13
CA ALA A 102 -15.28 -1.54 -10.68
C ALA A 102 -15.95 -2.81 -10.12
N LEU A 103 -17.03 -2.65 -9.34
CA LEU A 103 -17.82 -3.77 -8.84
C LEU A 103 -18.46 -4.55 -9.99
N ALA A 104 -19.07 -3.88 -10.97
CA ALA A 104 -19.66 -4.53 -12.14
C ALA A 104 -18.62 -5.37 -12.91
N ILE A 105 -17.44 -4.81 -13.17
CA ILE A 105 -16.33 -5.54 -13.82
C ILE A 105 -15.90 -6.74 -12.96
N ALA A 106 -15.73 -6.56 -11.65
CA ALA A 106 -15.37 -7.65 -10.75
C ALA A 106 -16.43 -8.77 -10.74
N LEU A 107 -17.73 -8.44 -10.82
CA LEU A 107 -18.77 -9.46 -10.97
C LEU A 107 -18.66 -10.25 -12.27
N THR A 108 -18.26 -9.62 -13.39
CA THR A 108 -18.05 -10.36 -14.65
C THR A 108 -16.90 -11.36 -14.57
N THR A 109 -15.91 -11.12 -13.70
CA THR A 109 -14.80 -12.06 -13.46
C THR A 109 -15.19 -13.23 -12.55
N MET A 110 -16.31 -13.12 -11.84
CA MET A 110 -16.89 -14.20 -11.03
C MET A 110 -17.65 -15.13 -11.99
N GLY A 111 -16.91 -16.03 -12.65
CA GLY A 111 -17.40 -16.84 -13.77
C GLY A 111 -18.73 -17.59 -13.51
N PRO A 112 -19.49 -17.92 -14.57
CA PRO A 112 -20.82 -18.49 -14.45
C PRO A 112 -20.85 -19.81 -13.67
N ILE A 113 -21.96 -20.01 -12.95
CA ILE A 113 -22.20 -21.18 -12.11
C ILE A 113 -22.21 -22.45 -13.00
N GLY A 114 -21.29 -23.38 -12.74
CA GLY A 114 -21.32 -24.72 -13.34
C GLY A 114 -20.45 -24.96 -14.58
N VAL A 115 -19.63 -23.99 -15.00
CA VAL A 115 -18.63 -24.19 -16.07
C VAL A 115 -17.24 -23.72 -15.62
N GLY A 116 -16.36 -24.68 -15.30
CA GLY A 116 -14.97 -24.45 -14.89
C GLY A 116 -14.74 -24.09 -13.41
N LEU A 117 -13.56 -23.53 -13.09
CA LEU A 117 -13.14 -23.06 -11.76
C LEU A 117 -14.02 -21.93 -11.16
N GLY A 118 -15.04 -21.44 -11.90
CA GLY A 118 -15.93 -20.34 -11.52
C GLY A 118 -16.92 -20.66 -10.39
N GLY A 119 -17.29 -21.93 -10.16
CA GLY A 119 -18.19 -22.31 -9.06
C GLY A 119 -17.63 -22.05 -7.66
N SER A 120 -16.30 -21.92 -7.53
CA SER A 120 -15.63 -21.62 -6.26
C SER A 120 -15.98 -20.25 -5.69
N GLY A 121 -16.33 -19.27 -6.55
CA GLY A 121 -16.67 -17.91 -6.12
C GLY A 121 -17.89 -17.89 -5.20
N LEU A 122 -18.98 -18.56 -5.60
CA LEU A 122 -20.19 -18.63 -4.76
C LEU A 122 -19.96 -19.34 -3.43
N ILE A 123 -19.18 -20.42 -3.44
CA ILE A 123 -18.85 -21.15 -2.21
C ILE A 123 -18.04 -20.22 -1.29
N SER A 124 -17.05 -19.52 -1.81
CA SER A 124 -16.28 -18.51 -1.07
C SER A 124 -17.16 -17.37 -0.54
N THR A 125 -18.13 -16.90 -1.32
CA THR A 125 -19.11 -15.89 -0.89
C THR A 125 -19.96 -16.40 0.27
N VAL A 126 -20.53 -17.60 0.15
CA VAL A 126 -21.36 -18.22 1.19
C VAL A 126 -20.56 -18.46 2.46
N LEU A 127 -19.31 -18.93 2.36
CA LEU A 127 -18.44 -19.14 3.50
C LEU A 127 -18.08 -17.83 4.22
N LEU A 128 -17.79 -16.75 3.47
CA LEU A 128 -17.51 -15.46 4.07
C LEU A 128 -18.73 -14.85 4.76
N LEU A 129 -19.89 -14.89 4.10
CA LEU A 129 -21.15 -14.39 4.70
C LEU A 129 -21.58 -15.24 5.90
N GLY A 130 -21.44 -16.57 5.81
CA GLY A 130 -21.68 -17.48 6.92
C GLY A 130 -20.72 -17.25 8.09
N GLY A 131 -19.44 -17.03 7.82
CA GLY A 131 -18.45 -16.67 8.84
C GLY A 131 -18.75 -15.34 9.53
N LEU A 132 -19.16 -14.32 8.76
CA LEU A 132 -19.65 -13.04 9.28
C LEU A 132 -20.89 -13.21 10.15
N TRP A 133 -21.84 -14.05 9.73
CA TRP A 133 -23.05 -14.33 10.50
C TRP A 133 -22.74 -15.06 11.81
N LEU A 134 -21.84 -16.06 11.79
CA LEU A 134 -21.37 -16.74 13.01
C LEU A 134 -20.64 -15.78 13.96
N LEU A 135 -19.85 -14.85 13.43
CA LEU A 135 -19.23 -13.79 14.25
C LEU A 135 -20.28 -12.87 14.87
N HIS A 136 -21.34 -12.54 14.14
CA HIS A 136 -22.45 -11.74 14.64
C HIS A 136 -23.21 -12.46 15.75
N GLN A 137 -23.47 -13.76 15.62
CA GLN A 137 -24.08 -14.55 16.68
C GLN A 137 -23.24 -14.58 17.96
N ARG A 138 -21.91 -14.61 17.84
CA ARG A 138 -21.00 -14.56 18.99
C ARG A 138 -20.91 -13.17 19.63
N ARG A 139 -21.07 -12.10 18.84
CA ARG A 139 -20.92 -10.71 19.30
C ARG A 139 -22.03 -9.83 18.70
N PRO A 140 -23.28 -9.98 19.16
CA PRO A 140 -24.41 -9.22 18.62
C PRO A 140 -24.31 -7.74 18.98
N VAL A 141 -23.81 -7.41 20.17
CA VAL A 141 -23.65 -6.02 20.63
C VAL A 141 -22.42 -5.37 19.98
N PRO A 142 -22.56 -4.21 19.30
CA PRO A 142 -21.42 -3.50 18.72
C PRO A 142 -20.55 -2.85 19.81
N PRO A 143 -19.21 -2.92 19.69
CA PRO A 143 -18.32 -2.18 20.59
C PRO A 143 -18.45 -0.66 20.36
N PRO A 144 -18.15 0.17 21.38
CA PRO A 144 -18.13 1.62 21.21
C PRO A 144 -17.14 2.01 20.12
N LEU A 145 -17.48 3.01 19.30
CA LEU A 145 -16.58 3.51 18.27
C LEU A 145 -15.30 4.09 18.91
N PRO A 146 -14.14 4.03 18.23
CA PRO A 146 -12.90 4.57 18.80
C PRO A 146 -13.02 6.05 19.15
N ALA A 147 -12.45 6.43 20.30
CA ALA A 147 -12.37 7.83 20.72
C ALA A 147 -11.62 8.68 19.68
N GLY A 148 -12.20 9.81 19.30
CA GLY A 148 -11.68 10.73 18.28
C GLY A 148 -12.64 11.03 17.12
N HIS A 149 -13.73 10.27 16.99
CA HIS A 149 -14.65 10.36 15.85
C HIS A 149 -16.13 10.47 16.27
N LEU A 150 -16.40 10.84 17.53
CA LEU A 150 -17.76 11.17 17.96
C LEU A 150 -18.26 12.34 17.09
N PRO A 151 -19.51 12.30 16.60
CA PRO A 151 -20.11 13.48 16.00
C PRO A 151 -19.98 14.61 17.02
N VAL A 152 -19.35 15.72 16.63
CA VAL A 152 -19.58 16.98 17.33
C VAL A 152 -21.08 17.19 17.20
N ALA A 153 -21.83 16.98 18.30
CA ALA A 153 -23.24 17.31 18.32
C ALA A 153 -23.34 18.77 17.84
N PRO A 154 -24.21 19.09 16.84
CA PRO A 154 -24.36 20.46 16.43
C PRO A 154 -24.74 21.25 17.68
N ILE A 155 -23.89 22.20 18.05
CA ILE A 155 -24.10 23.06 19.21
C ILE A 155 -25.37 23.86 18.91
N THR A 156 -26.50 23.39 19.42
CA THR A 156 -27.67 24.25 19.59
C THR A 156 -27.41 25.05 20.85
N GLY A 157 -26.81 26.24 20.71
CA GLY A 157 -26.69 27.17 21.83
C GLY A 157 -25.59 28.22 21.71
N TYR A 158 -26.02 29.41 21.30
CA TYR A 158 -25.42 30.74 21.53
C TYR A 158 -24.03 31.09 20.93
N PRO A 159 -23.95 32.16 20.11
CA PRO A 159 -22.67 32.72 19.68
C PRO A 159 -22.11 33.58 20.81
N GLY A 160 -21.15 33.04 21.55
CA GLY A 160 -20.46 33.82 22.56
C GLY A 160 -19.81 32.96 23.62
N THR A 161 -18.81 32.19 23.26
CA THR A 161 -17.61 31.96 24.09
C THR A 161 -16.63 31.11 23.26
N GLY A 162 -15.45 31.68 22.98
CA GLY A 162 -14.35 30.96 22.35
C GLY A 162 -13.62 30.14 23.41
N TYR A 163 -14.11 28.95 23.73
CA TYR A 163 -13.33 27.94 24.44
C TYR A 163 -13.20 26.70 23.57
N THR A 164 -11.97 26.41 23.15
CA THR A 164 -11.62 25.13 22.52
C THR A 164 -11.65 24.07 23.61
N THR A 165 -12.60 23.14 23.59
CA THR A 165 -12.60 22.05 24.56
C THR A 165 -11.49 21.06 24.22
N SER A 166 -10.54 20.97 25.14
CA SER A 166 -9.53 19.91 25.22
C SER A 166 -10.20 18.54 25.20
N ARG A 167 -9.55 17.57 24.54
CA ARG A 167 -10.00 16.18 24.45
C ARG A 167 -10.15 15.58 25.85
N PHE A 168 -11.36 15.17 26.18
CA PHE A 168 -11.67 14.43 27.41
C PHE A 168 -10.92 13.07 27.41
N ASN A 169 -10.03 12.86 28.38
CA ASN A 169 -9.28 11.63 28.59
C ASN A 169 -9.99 10.79 29.67
N PRO A 170 -10.55 9.60 29.37
CA PRO A 170 -11.37 8.84 30.33
C PRO A 170 -10.55 7.99 31.33
N ALA A 171 -9.28 8.33 31.59
CA ALA A 171 -8.38 7.53 32.43
C ALA A 171 -8.04 8.18 33.79
N ALA A 172 -8.76 9.21 34.23
CA ALA A 172 -8.68 9.72 35.59
C ALA A 172 -9.97 9.35 36.35
N GLY A 173 -9.82 8.58 37.41
CA GLY A 173 -10.91 8.03 38.19
C GLY A 173 -11.64 9.05 39.05
N GLU A 174 -12.80 8.57 39.51
CA GLU A 174 -13.56 8.97 40.70
C GLU A 174 -14.48 10.20 40.62
N SER A 175 -15.77 9.88 40.49
CA SER A 175 -16.92 10.43 41.21
C SER A 175 -16.98 11.95 41.42
N LEU A 176 -17.72 12.63 40.56
CA LEU A 176 -18.57 13.74 40.97
C LEU A 176 -19.96 13.55 40.34
N PHE A 177 -20.96 13.51 41.22
CA PHE A 177 -22.38 13.45 40.88
C PHE A 177 -22.74 14.53 39.85
N THR A 178 -23.45 14.15 38.80
CA THR A 178 -24.34 15.08 38.10
C THR A 178 -25.50 14.27 37.55
N ASP A 179 -26.69 14.51 38.09
CA ASP A 179 -27.94 14.06 37.51
C ASP A 179 -28.01 14.53 36.06
N GLN A 180 -28.04 13.55 35.16
CA GLN A 180 -28.13 13.77 33.73
C GLN A 180 -29.55 14.24 33.40
N TYR A 181 -29.73 15.55 33.18
CA TYR A 181 -31.02 16.11 32.79
C TYR A 181 -31.48 15.52 31.45
N SER A 182 -32.54 14.71 31.49
CA SER A 182 -33.25 14.23 30.31
C SER A 182 -34.30 15.27 29.86
N PRO A 183 -34.76 15.25 28.59
CA PRO A 183 -35.76 16.20 28.07
C PRO A 183 -37.15 16.14 28.74
N TYR A 184 -37.33 15.29 29.76
CA TYR A 184 -38.56 15.19 30.55
C TYR A 184 -38.42 15.70 32.00
N THR A 185 -37.31 16.35 32.34
CA THR A 185 -37.08 16.86 33.71
C THR A 185 -37.49 18.32 33.80
N ARG A 186 -38.46 18.66 34.66
CA ARG A 186 -38.84 20.06 34.96
C ARG A 186 -37.92 20.63 36.05
N LEU A 187 -37.56 21.91 35.95
CA LEU A 187 -36.80 22.62 37.00
C LEU A 187 -37.59 22.66 38.32
N PRO A 188 -36.92 22.69 39.48
CA PRO A 188 -37.58 22.95 40.77
C PRO A 188 -38.17 24.36 40.80
N ASP A 189 -39.39 24.51 41.32
CA ASP A 189 -40.12 25.78 41.34
C ASP A 189 -39.56 26.83 42.33
N ARG A 190 -38.52 26.50 43.11
CA ARG A 190 -37.94 27.43 44.09
C ARG A 190 -36.45 27.19 44.33
N TYR A 191 -35.68 28.28 44.30
CA TYR A 191 -34.27 28.32 44.68
C TYR A 191 -34.14 28.35 46.21
N VAL A 192 -33.32 27.45 46.77
CA VAL A 192 -32.88 27.45 48.17
C VAL A 192 -31.36 27.67 48.17
N PRO A 193 -30.84 28.74 48.78
CA PRO A 193 -29.40 28.93 48.91
C PRO A 193 -28.80 27.92 49.90
N ASP A 194 -27.63 27.36 49.58
CA ASP A 194 -26.88 26.51 50.50
C ASP A 194 -26.35 27.34 51.68
N VAL A 195 -26.55 26.83 52.90
CA VAL A 195 -26.03 27.40 54.14
C VAL A 195 -24.55 26.98 54.27
N PRO A 196 -23.60 27.90 54.54
CA PRO A 196 -22.21 27.53 54.78
C PRO A 196 -22.10 26.59 55.98
N ALA A 197 -21.33 25.51 55.84
CA ALA A 197 -21.06 24.57 56.92
C ALA A 197 -20.21 25.22 58.02
N ASP A 198 -20.63 25.06 59.28
CA ASP A 198 -19.88 25.44 60.48
C ASP A 198 -18.54 24.67 60.56
N GLU A 199 -17.43 25.39 60.73
CA GLU A 199 -16.14 24.81 61.10
C GLU A 199 -16.12 24.46 62.61
N PRO A 200 -15.46 23.35 63.01
CA PRO A 200 -15.47 22.89 64.39
C PRO A 200 -14.54 23.69 65.30
N VAL A 201 -15.08 24.00 66.48
CA VAL A 201 -14.45 24.62 67.65
C VAL A 201 -13.37 23.70 68.24
N ALA A 202 -12.22 24.28 68.61
CA ALA A 202 -11.29 23.69 69.57
C ALA A 202 -10.88 24.73 70.63
N ASP A 203 -11.00 24.32 71.89
CA ASP A 203 -10.90 25.11 73.13
C ASP A 203 -9.45 25.37 73.62
N THR A 204 -9.14 26.65 73.93
CA THR A 204 -8.45 27.29 75.11
C THR A 204 -7.08 26.75 75.66
N PRO A 205 -6.28 27.49 76.51
CA PRO A 205 -6.45 28.84 77.09
C PRO A 205 -5.23 29.81 77.20
N ALA A 206 -5.56 31.10 77.43
CA ALA A 206 -4.96 32.20 78.23
C ALA A 206 -3.42 32.34 78.41
N ASP A 207 -2.84 33.53 78.14
CA ASP A 207 -2.74 34.64 79.13
C ASP A 207 -2.18 35.97 78.55
N ALA A 208 -2.66 37.07 79.13
CA ALA A 208 -2.20 38.46 79.31
C ALA A 208 -1.38 39.29 78.28
N ALA A 209 -1.88 40.53 78.12
CA ALA A 209 -1.21 41.85 78.05
C ALA A 209 -0.86 42.49 76.69
N ALA A 210 -1.41 43.70 76.50
CA ALA A 210 -1.20 44.66 75.40
C ALA A 210 -0.24 45.80 75.82
N PRO A 211 0.00 46.85 75.01
CA PRO A 211 0.52 46.88 73.64
C PRO A 211 1.73 47.85 73.49
N THR A 212 2.52 47.79 72.43
CA THR A 212 3.13 49.00 71.81
C THR A 212 3.75 48.73 70.44
N ALA A 213 3.55 49.70 69.54
CA ALA A 213 3.93 49.69 68.15
C ALA A 213 5.38 50.14 67.91
N GLY A 214 5.99 49.54 66.90
CA GLY A 214 7.15 50.07 66.19
C GLY A 214 7.75 48.98 65.30
N PRO A 215 8.05 49.28 64.02
CA PRO A 215 9.12 48.56 63.36
C PRO A 215 10.21 49.53 62.91
N SER A 216 11.38 49.37 63.51
CA SER A 216 12.66 49.84 63.01
C SER A 216 13.22 48.82 62.01
N LEU A 217 13.49 49.23 60.79
CA LEU A 217 14.43 48.54 59.91
C LEU A 217 15.28 49.60 59.22
N THR A 218 16.60 49.57 59.46
CA THR A 218 17.60 49.80 58.41
C THR A 218 19.01 49.56 58.94
N LYS A 219 19.73 48.71 58.20
CA LYS A 219 21.18 48.60 58.24
C LYS A 219 21.68 49.33 57.01
N GLU A 220 22.25 50.51 57.19
CA GLU A 220 22.86 51.29 56.13
C GLU A 220 24.36 51.00 56.06
N THR A 221 24.90 50.84 54.86
CA THR A 221 26.33 50.97 54.58
C THR A 221 26.47 51.87 53.35
N LYS A 222 26.97 53.10 53.59
CA LYS A 222 27.76 54.02 52.74
C LYS A 222 27.41 54.10 51.24
N GLN A 223 27.27 55.28 50.61
CA GLN A 223 28.26 56.37 50.60
C GLN A 223 27.74 57.59 49.78
N THR A 224 28.16 58.78 50.21
CA THR A 224 28.54 59.98 49.40
C THR A 224 27.45 60.99 48.95
N LYS A 225 27.28 62.01 49.80
CA LYS A 225 27.36 63.48 49.56
C LYS A 225 27.25 64.02 48.12
N VAL A 226 26.25 64.88 47.87
CA VAL A 226 26.39 66.20 47.21
C VAL A 226 25.39 67.19 47.82
N GLU A 227 25.89 68.32 48.32
CA GLU A 227 25.15 69.54 48.74
C GLU A 227 24.35 70.10 47.54
N THR A 228 23.19 70.72 47.68
CA THR A 228 23.10 72.17 47.91
C THR A 228 21.63 72.59 48.05
N LEU A 229 21.45 73.51 48.98
CA LEU A 229 20.27 74.26 49.40
C LEU A 229 19.57 74.98 48.23
N SER A 230 18.23 75.04 48.26
CA SER A 230 17.50 76.31 48.04
C SER A 230 16.03 76.18 48.45
N GLN A 231 15.65 77.13 49.31
CA GLN A 231 14.29 77.54 49.65
C GLN A 231 13.46 77.81 48.39
N THR A 232 12.14 77.60 48.46
CA THR A 232 11.12 78.67 48.35
C THR A 232 9.73 78.05 48.31
N ALA A 233 8.84 78.61 49.14
CA ALA A 233 7.42 78.30 49.20
C ALA A 233 6.67 78.85 47.97
N GLY A 234 5.69 78.11 47.45
CA GLY A 234 4.63 78.68 46.59
C GLY A 234 3.99 77.73 45.59
N PHE A 235 2.68 77.56 45.74
CA PHE A 235 1.64 77.13 44.77
C PHE A 235 1.30 75.63 44.62
N PRO A 236 -0.01 75.27 44.60
CA PRO A 236 -0.46 73.88 44.51
C PRO A 236 -0.49 73.42 43.05
N VAL A 237 0.27 72.38 42.71
CA VAL A 237 0.14 71.70 41.41
C VAL A 237 -0.74 70.47 41.62
N GLN A 238 -1.91 70.48 40.98
CA GLN A 238 -2.83 69.36 40.94
C GLN A 238 -2.17 68.11 40.34
N GLY A 239 -2.44 66.96 40.97
CA GLY A 239 -2.69 65.67 40.34
C GLY A 239 -1.61 65.10 39.41
N MET A 240 -0.57 64.49 40.00
CA MET A 240 0.05 63.32 39.36
C MET A 240 -0.55 62.08 40.04
N PRO A 241 -1.18 61.13 39.32
CA PRO A 241 -1.53 59.84 39.93
C PRO A 241 -0.24 59.16 40.40
N PRO A 242 -0.28 58.33 41.46
CA PRO A 242 0.90 57.63 41.94
C PRO A 242 1.52 56.86 40.77
N SER A 243 2.86 56.89 40.68
CA SER A 243 3.62 56.14 39.70
C SER A 243 3.20 54.68 39.79
N TRP A 244 2.43 54.23 38.81
CA TRP A 244 2.00 52.86 38.68
C TRP A 244 3.24 52.00 38.49
N ASP A 245 3.56 51.17 39.48
CA ASP A 245 4.60 50.15 39.36
C ASP A 245 4.00 48.95 38.61
N PRO A 246 4.36 48.73 37.33
CA PRO A 246 3.76 47.68 36.50
C PRO A 246 4.06 46.25 37.00
N LEU A 247 4.97 46.07 37.96
CA LEU A 247 5.41 44.76 38.44
C LEU A 247 4.82 44.39 39.82
N GLY A 248 4.27 45.34 40.57
CA GLY A 248 3.79 45.12 41.94
C GLY A 248 2.32 44.66 42.08
N VAL A 249 1.49 44.82 41.03
CA VAL A 249 0.02 44.71 41.15
C VAL A 249 -0.50 43.26 41.10
N ALA A 250 0.29 42.32 40.57
CA ALA A 250 -0.10 40.91 40.53
C ALA A 250 1.12 39.99 40.48
N PRO A 251 1.74 39.64 41.62
CA PRO A 251 2.87 38.70 41.66
C PRO A 251 2.52 37.32 41.08
N PHE A 252 1.23 36.95 41.10
CA PHE A 252 0.67 35.72 40.52
C PHE A 252 0.37 35.82 39.01
N ALA A 253 0.34 37.01 38.41
CA ALA A 253 0.16 37.16 36.96
C ALA A 253 1.45 36.90 36.15
N TRP A 254 2.58 36.81 36.84
CA TRP A 254 3.90 36.51 36.27
C TRP A 254 4.35 35.07 36.50
N ASP A 255 3.53 34.27 37.18
CA ASP A 255 3.70 32.82 37.24
C ASP A 255 3.23 32.22 35.90
N LEU A 256 4.04 32.47 34.87
CA LEU A 256 3.88 31.83 33.57
C LEU A 256 3.99 30.33 33.81
N PRO A 257 3.03 29.51 33.35
CA PRO A 257 3.16 28.06 33.42
C PRO A 257 4.54 27.71 32.86
N GLU A 258 5.34 26.96 33.62
CA GLU A 258 6.64 26.47 33.15
C GLU A 258 6.44 25.99 31.71
N PRO A 259 7.26 26.44 30.73
CA PRO A 259 7.06 26.08 29.34
C PRO A 259 7.01 24.57 29.29
N THR A 260 5.79 24.05 29.10
CA THR A 260 5.47 22.62 29.12
C THR A 260 6.61 21.92 28.41
N GLY A 261 7.40 21.14 29.16
CA GLY A 261 8.78 20.78 28.81
C GLY A 261 8.93 20.59 27.31
N ALA A 262 9.81 21.39 26.70
CA ALA A 262 10.03 21.51 25.26
C ALA A 262 9.53 20.26 24.54
N VAL A 263 8.39 20.36 23.85
CA VAL A 263 7.69 19.27 23.17
C VAL A 263 8.74 18.32 22.64
N ALA A 264 8.90 17.16 23.30
CA ALA A 264 9.94 16.22 22.96
C ALA A 264 9.83 16.01 21.45
N ALA A 265 10.90 16.38 20.71
CA ALA A 265 10.91 16.28 19.26
C ALA A 265 10.36 14.89 18.91
N PRO A 266 9.34 14.78 18.03
CA PRO A 266 8.58 13.56 17.87
C PRO A 266 9.55 12.41 17.71
N GLU A 267 9.55 11.49 18.69
CA GLU A 267 10.48 10.38 18.73
C GLU A 267 10.42 9.70 17.37
N LYS A 268 11.53 9.74 16.62
CA LYS A 268 11.56 9.24 15.25
C LYS A 268 11.29 7.74 15.35
N VAL A 269 10.04 7.34 15.10
CA VAL A 269 9.62 5.95 15.22
C VAL A 269 10.49 5.10 14.31
N VAL A 270 11.49 4.43 14.90
CA VAL A 270 12.35 3.50 14.18
C VAL A 270 11.48 2.29 13.88
N ARG A 271 10.94 2.25 12.67
CA ARG A 271 10.11 1.12 12.24
C ARG A 271 10.98 -0.14 12.24
N PRO A 272 10.60 -1.20 12.97
CA PRO A 272 11.39 -2.41 13.04
C PRO A 272 11.54 -3.04 11.65
N ARG A 273 12.76 -3.47 11.32
CA ARG A 273 13.07 -4.13 10.04
C ARG A 273 12.23 -5.40 9.89
N SER A 274 11.55 -5.51 8.76
CA SER A 274 10.58 -6.57 8.49
C SER A 274 11.29 -7.90 8.17
N ARG A 275 11.03 -8.96 8.97
CA ARG A 275 11.52 -10.33 8.73
C ARG A 275 10.94 -10.97 7.46
N LEU A 276 9.81 -10.45 6.96
CA LEU A 276 9.18 -10.93 5.71
C LEU A 276 10.10 -10.74 4.50
N THR A 277 10.87 -9.65 4.46
CA THR A 277 11.76 -9.38 3.32
C THR A 277 12.83 -10.46 3.20
N SER A 278 13.44 -10.85 4.33
CA SER A 278 14.44 -11.92 4.38
C SER A 278 13.82 -13.29 4.09
N THR A 279 12.60 -13.54 4.57
CA THR A 279 11.92 -14.83 4.36
C THR A 279 11.54 -15.02 2.88
N VAL A 280 10.94 -14.01 2.25
CA VAL A 280 10.56 -14.06 0.82
C VAL A 280 11.80 -14.14 -0.06
N LEU A 281 12.86 -13.40 0.27
CA LEU A 281 14.12 -13.48 -0.47
C LEU A 281 14.76 -14.87 -0.35
N GLY A 282 14.73 -15.48 0.84
CA GLY A 282 15.19 -16.84 1.04
C GLY A 282 14.40 -17.87 0.22
N ILE A 283 13.07 -17.76 0.17
CA ILE A 283 12.23 -18.63 -0.67
C ILE A 283 12.50 -18.40 -2.15
N ALA A 284 12.70 -17.15 -2.59
CA ALA A 284 13.04 -16.85 -3.97
C ALA A 284 14.40 -17.45 -4.38
N ILE A 285 15.40 -17.39 -3.51
CA ILE A 285 16.71 -18.03 -3.74
C ILE A 285 16.58 -19.55 -3.79
N LEU A 286 15.80 -20.16 -2.89
CA LEU A 286 15.55 -21.60 -2.90
C LEU A 286 14.78 -22.05 -4.15
N ALA A 287 13.81 -21.26 -4.60
CA ALA A 287 13.08 -21.51 -5.83
C ALA A 287 14.02 -21.43 -7.05
N ALA A 288 14.89 -20.42 -7.11
CA ALA A 288 15.90 -20.30 -8.14
C ALA A 288 16.85 -21.51 -8.14
N ALA A 289 17.43 -21.84 -6.97
CA ALA A 289 18.38 -22.95 -6.82
C ALA A 289 17.75 -24.31 -7.15
N GLY A 290 16.52 -24.55 -6.68
CA GLY A 290 15.79 -25.78 -6.98
C GLY A 290 15.46 -25.92 -8.47
N THR A 291 15.07 -24.82 -9.12
CA THR A 291 14.79 -24.82 -10.56
C THR A 291 16.07 -25.01 -11.37
N SER A 292 17.19 -24.39 -10.98
CA SER A 292 18.49 -24.63 -11.60
C SER A 292 18.95 -26.07 -11.45
N ALA A 293 18.77 -26.68 -10.27
CA ALA A 293 19.10 -28.10 -10.06
C ALA A 293 18.26 -29.02 -10.96
N ALA A 294 16.98 -28.70 -11.17
CA ALA A 294 16.14 -29.44 -12.11
C ALA A 294 16.59 -29.28 -13.57
N ALA A 295 17.08 -28.10 -13.97
CA ALA A 295 17.66 -27.89 -15.30
C ALA A 295 18.89 -28.78 -15.53
N PHE A 296 19.80 -28.87 -14.55
CA PHE A 296 20.97 -29.76 -14.62
C PHE A 296 20.61 -31.25 -14.62
N ALA A 297 19.41 -31.62 -14.17
CA ALA A 297 18.91 -32.99 -14.20
C ALA A 297 18.25 -33.39 -15.54
N GLY A 298 18.34 -32.53 -16.58
CA GLY A 298 17.81 -32.81 -17.92
C GLY A 298 16.41 -32.26 -18.18
N ALA A 299 15.97 -31.24 -17.43
CA ALA A 299 14.74 -30.53 -17.73
C ALA A 299 14.98 -29.46 -18.81
N ASP A 300 15.04 -29.88 -20.07
CA ASP A 300 15.38 -29.04 -21.23
C ASP A 300 14.44 -27.84 -21.43
N TRP A 301 13.26 -27.86 -20.81
CA TRP A 301 12.32 -26.75 -20.84
C TRP A 301 12.72 -25.58 -19.91
N LEU A 302 13.65 -25.75 -18.99
CA LEU A 302 14.02 -24.72 -18.00
C LEU A 302 15.11 -23.78 -18.54
N SER A 303 14.71 -22.83 -19.38
CA SER A 303 15.62 -21.76 -19.83
C SER A 303 16.00 -20.81 -18.68
N PRO A 304 17.17 -20.13 -18.75
CA PRO A 304 17.58 -19.14 -17.75
C PRO A 304 16.52 -18.05 -17.50
N GLY A 305 15.81 -17.63 -18.56
CA GLY A 305 14.69 -16.69 -18.46
C GLY A 305 13.51 -17.24 -17.65
N ARG A 306 13.17 -18.53 -17.78
CA ARG A 306 12.08 -19.17 -17.02
C ARG A 306 12.43 -19.32 -15.54
N ILE A 307 13.67 -19.63 -15.21
CA ILE A 307 14.17 -19.67 -13.82
C ILE A 307 14.02 -18.30 -13.16
N GLY A 308 14.41 -17.24 -13.88
CA GLY A 308 14.22 -15.86 -13.45
C GLY A 308 12.73 -15.51 -13.27
N ALA A 309 11.88 -15.91 -14.21
CA ALA A 309 10.43 -15.65 -14.17
C ALA A 309 9.76 -16.31 -12.96
N ILE A 310 10.11 -17.56 -12.64
CA ILE A 310 9.61 -18.27 -11.45
C ILE A 310 10.03 -17.54 -10.18
N SER A 311 11.29 -17.10 -10.10
CA SER A 311 11.80 -16.33 -8.96
C SER A 311 11.09 -14.98 -8.80
N LEU A 312 10.81 -14.31 -9.92
CA LEU A 312 10.05 -13.06 -9.95
C LEU A 312 8.60 -13.26 -9.53
N ALA A 313 7.97 -14.38 -9.91
CA ALA A 313 6.62 -14.72 -9.48
C ALA A 313 6.53 -14.90 -7.95
N VAL A 314 7.53 -15.55 -7.33
CA VAL A 314 7.63 -15.69 -5.87
C VAL A 314 7.79 -14.32 -5.19
N ILE A 315 8.65 -13.45 -5.74
CA ILE A 315 8.84 -12.08 -5.25
C ILE A 315 7.58 -11.23 -5.40
N GLY A 316 6.88 -11.34 -6.54
CA GLY A 316 5.60 -10.66 -6.79
C GLY A 316 4.53 -11.10 -5.79
N LEU A 317 4.42 -12.40 -5.51
CA LEU A 317 3.52 -12.93 -4.49
C LEU A 317 3.87 -12.37 -3.10
N GLY A 318 5.16 -12.32 -2.76
CA GLY A 318 5.64 -11.75 -1.50
C GLY A 318 5.39 -10.25 -1.37
N LEU A 319 5.45 -9.49 -2.48
CA LEU A 319 5.07 -8.07 -2.53
C LEU A 319 3.56 -7.86 -2.34
N ILE A 320 2.73 -8.70 -2.95
CA ILE A 320 1.27 -8.67 -2.77
C ILE A 320 0.96 -8.89 -1.29
N LEU A 321 1.50 -9.96 -0.67
CA LEU A 321 1.33 -10.20 0.77
C LEU A 321 1.89 -9.05 1.62
N GLY A 322 3.07 -8.51 1.25
CA GLY A 322 3.71 -7.42 1.98
C GLY A 322 2.95 -6.10 1.94
N ALA A 323 2.29 -5.80 0.83
CA ALA A 323 1.41 -4.63 0.68
C ALA A 323 0.24 -4.69 1.68
N PHE A 324 -0.33 -5.87 1.90
CA PHE A 324 -1.41 -6.06 2.89
C PHE A 324 -0.94 -6.01 4.35
N LEU A 325 0.33 -6.32 4.62
CA LEU A 325 0.92 -6.31 5.97
C LEU A 325 1.61 -4.97 6.34
N ARG A 326 1.54 -3.94 5.47
CA ARG A 326 2.32 -2.67 5.61
C ARG A 326 3.83 -2.92 5.83
N ARG A 327 4.35 -4.04 5.29
CA ARG A 327 5.74 -4.51 5.48
C ARG A 327 6.21 -5.18 4.19
N GLY A 328 7.27 -4.69 3.55
CA GLY A 328 7.75 -5.29 2.30
C GLY A 328 8.42 -4.33 1.31
N TYR A 329 8.48 -3.03 1.60
CA TYR A 329 9.12 -2.03 0.71
C TYR A 329 10.56 -2.37 0.30
N GLY A 330 11.29 -3.17 1.09
CA GLY A 330 12.62 -3.66 0.73
C GLY A 330 12.64 -4.58 -0.51
N LEU A 331 11.53 -5.26 -0.83
CA LEU A 331 11.44 -6.09 -2.05
C LEU A 331 11.35 -5.25 -3.32
N LEU A 332 10.87 -4.00 -3.26
CA LEU A 332 10.81 -3.13 -4.46
C LEU A 332 12.20 -2.90 -5.06
N VAL A 333 13.22 -2.78 -4.21
CA VAL A 333 14.62 -2.59 -4.63
C VAL A 333 15.12 -3.81 -5.41
N VAL A 334 14.69 -5.02 -5.05
CA VAL A 334 15.10 -6.27 -5.71
C VAL A 334 14.26 -6.55 -6.96
N THR A 335 12.98 -6.16 -6.93
CA THR A 335 12.03 -6.46 -8.00
C THR A 335 12.39 -5.73 -9.29
N GLY A 336 12.86 -4.48 -9.23
CA GLY A 336 13.25 -3.71 -10.41
C GLY A 336 14.35 -4.40 -11.24
N PRO A 337 15.55 -4.63 -10.67
CA PRO A 337 16.64 -5.33 -11.36
C PRO A 337 16.24 -6.74 -11.82
N LEU A 338 15.49 -7.49 -11.01
CA LEU A 338 15.07 -8.84 -11.38
C LEU A 338 14.08 -8.84 -12.54
N THR A 339 13.13 -7.89 -12.56
CA THR A 339 12.20 -7.73 -13.67
C THR A 339 12.95 -7.37 -14.95
N ALA A 340 13.88 -6.42 -14.87
CA ALA A 340 14.72 -6.05 -16.01
C ALA A 340 15.51 -7.26 -16.54
N PHE A 341 16.12 -8.05 -15.65
CA PHE A 341 16.81 -9.28 -16.03
C PHE A 341 15.88 -10.29 -16.73
N VAL A 342 14.70 -10.55 -16.16
CA VAL A 342 13.73 -11.51 -16.74
C VAL A 342 13.25 -11.06 -18.11
N VAL A 343 13.00 -9.76 -18.29
CA VAL A 343 12.62 -9.20 -19.59
C VAL A 343 13.75 -9.41 -20.59
N VAL A 344 14.98 -8.99 -20.26
CA VAL A 344 16.14 -9.15 -21.15
C VAL A 344 16.39 -10.63 -21.47
N ALA A 345 16.37 -11.52 -20.48
CA ALA A 345 16.58 -12.95 -20.66
C ALA A 345 15.46 -13.61 -21.49
N SER A 346 14.22 -13.12 -21.43
CA SER A 346 13.11 -13.62 -22.26
C SER A 346 13.27 -13.20 -23.72
N LEU A 347 13.75 -11.98 -23.97
CA LEU A 347 14.09 -11.54 -25.33
C LEU A 347 15.28 -12.32 -25.91
N LEU A 348 16.25 -12.67 -25.07
CA LEU A 348 17.43 -13.46 -25.46
C LEU A 348 17.16 -14.99 -25.48
N GLY A 349 15.97 -15.48 -25.14
CA GLY A 349 15.65 -16.92 -25.23
C GLY A 349 16.67 -17.88 -24.56
N PRO A 350 16.63 -19.18 -24.90
CA PRO A 350 17.68 -20.13 -24.52
C PRO A 350 19.01 -19.76 -25.19
N VAL A 351 20.10 -19.84 -24.43
CA VAL A 351 21.46 -19.58 -24.91
C VAL A 351 22.32 -20.79 -24.57
N ASP A 352 22.77 -21.49 -25.60
CA ASP A 352 23.70 -22.62 -25.46
C ASP A 352 25.13 -22.11 -25.54
N PHE A 353 25.76 -22.01 -24.36
CA PHE A 353 27.15 -21.59 -24.18
C PHE A 353 28.13 -22.75 -24.42
N ASP A 354 27.88 -23.58 -25.44
CA ASP A 354 28.79 -24.64 -25.79
C ASP A 354 30.00 -24.08 -26.54
N ALA A 355 31.17 -24.71 -26.36
CA ALA A 355 32.34 -24.40 -27.17
C ALA A 355 32.08 -24.59 -28.68
N ALA A 356 31.03 -25.34 -29.04
CA ALA A 356 30.57 -25.53 -30.41
C ALA A 356 29.82 -24.33 -31.00
N THR A 357 29.41 -23.33 -30.23
CA THR A 357 28.69 -22.15 -30.76
C THR A 357 29.56 -20.89 -30.77
N LEU A 358 30.82 -20.98 -30.35
CA LEU A 358 31.73 -19.85 -30.19
C LEU A 358 32.92 -19.95 -31.17
N GLY A 359 33.40 -18.79 -31.63
CA GLY A 359 34.60 -18.65 -32.45
C GLY A 359 34.34 -18.65 -33.95
N ASP A 360 35.41 -18.81 -34.72
CA ASP A 360 35.34 -18.83 -36.18
C ASP A 360 34.99 -20.22 -36.70
N LYS A 361 33.91 -20.32 -37.47
CA LYS A 361 33.39 -21.59 -37.99
C LYS A 361 33.24 -21.60 -39.51
N GLN A 362 33.54 -22.76 -40.08
CA GLN A 362 33.31 -23.04 -41.50
C GLN A 362 32.52 -24.33 -41.64
N TRP A 363 31.41 -24.26 -42.35
CA TRP A 363 30.57 -25.39 -42.70
C TRP A 363 30.53 -25.54 -44.21
N LYS A 364 30.81 -26.75 -44.70
CA LYS A 364 30.82 -27.08 -46.13
C LYS A 364 30.06 -28.37 -46.43
N PRO A 365 28.73 -28.41 -46.20
CA PRO A 365 27.94 -29.58 -46.54
C PRO A 365 27.76 -29.64 -48.07
N THR A 366 28.10 -30.77 -48.67
CA THR A 366 27.98 -31.00 -50.12
C THR A 366 26.77 -31.86 -50.47
N THR A 367 26.21 -32.60 -49.51
CA THR A 367 25.04 -33.46 -49.72
C THR A 367 23.87 -33.07 -48.82
N ALA A 368 22.65 -33.44 -49.22
CA ALA A 368 21.47 -33.27 -48.39
C ALA A 368 21.56 -34.01 -47.03
N ALA A 369 22.38 -35.06 -46.91
CA ALA A 369 22.59 -35.77 -45.64
C ALA A 369 23.52 -35.00 -44.69
N ASP A 370 24.52 -34.29 -45.23
CA ASP A 370 25.49 -33.51 -44.43
C ASP A 370 24.92 -32.16 -43.97
N LEU A 371 23.87 -31.67 -44.61
CA LEU A 371 23.20 -30.44 -44.24
C LEU A 371 22.45 -30.62 -42.91
N GLN A 372 22.92 -29.98 -41.84
CA GLN A 372 22.23 -29.97 -40.55
C GLN A 372 20.93 -29.18 -40.62
N SER A 373 19.95 -29.55 -39.78
CA SER A 373 18.69 -28.80 -39.63
C SER A 373 18.89 -27.46 -38.92
N ASP A 374 19.86 -27.39 -38.01
CA ASP A 374 20.06 -26.27 -37.10
C ASP A 374 21.54 -25.85 -37.10
N TYR A 375 21.80 -24.57 -37.40
CA TYR A 375 23.12 -23.95 -37.29
C TYR A 375 23.06 -22.80 -36.30
N SER A 376 23.75 -22.95 -35.17
CA SER A 376 23.82 -21.93 -34.13
C SER A 376 25.23 -21.35 -34.00
N LEU A 377 25.30 -20.01 -33.99
CA LEU A 377 26.53 -19.27 -33.73
C LEU A 377 26.22 -18.18 -32.71
N LEU A 378 26.81 -18.30 -31.53
CA LEU A 378 26.58 -17.42 -30.39
C LEU A 378 27.53 -16.21 -30.34
N LEU A 379 28.76 -16.37 -30.84
CA LEU A 379 29.73 -15.28 -30.90
C LEU A 379 30.86 -15.65 -31.88
N GLY A 380 31.22 -14.75 -32.79
CA GLY A 380 32.33 -14.95 -33.73
C GLY A 380 31.95 -14.76 -35.19
N SER A 381 32.70 -15.38 -36.10
CA SER A 381 32.41 -15.35 -37.54
C SER A 381 32.10 -16.75 -38.08
N GLY A 382 31.11 -16.85 -38.96
CA GLY A 382 30.67 -18.11 -39.56
C GLY A 382 30.64 -18.03 -41.07
N ASN A 383 31.09 -19.08 -41.75
CA ASN A 383 30.93 -19.21 -43.19
C ASN A 383 30.24 -20.55 -43.51
N LEU A 384 29.00 -20.47 -44.00
CA LEU A 384 28.20 -21.59 -44.46
C LEU A 384 28.26 -21.62 -45.99
N ASP A 385 29.16 -22.44 -46.52
CA ASP A 385 29.39 -22.59 -47.96
C ASP A 385 28.56 -23.76 -48.49
N LEU A 386 27.46 -23.44 -49.18
CA LEU A 386 26.52 -24.39 -49.77
C LEU A 386 26.68 -24.50 -51.29
N ARG A 387 27.72 -23.91 -51.90
CA ARG A 387 27.82 -23.81 -53.38
C ARG A 387 27.86 -25.15 -54.10
N GLU A 388 28.37 -26.18 -53.43
CA GLU A 388 28.45 -27.56 -53.94
C GLU A 388 27.29 -28.44 -53.45
N LEU A 389 26.25 -27.85 -52.84
CA LEU A 389 25.13 -28.59 -52.29
C LEU A 389 24.18 -29.08 -53.39
N GLU A 390 24.00 -30.40 -53.47
CA GLU A 390 22.93 -31.01 -54.25
C GLU A 390 21.77 -31.42 -53.34
N LEU A 391 20.59 -30.83 -53.60
CA LEU A 391 19.34 -31.17 -52.92
C LEU A 391 18.50 -32.07 -53.82
N SER A 392 18.04 -33.20 -53.26
CA SER A 392 17.08 -34.09 -53.90
C SER A 392 15.64 -33.83 -53.47
N GLU A 393 15.45 -33.21 -52.29
CA GLU A 393 14.15 -32.97 -51.67
C GLU A 393 14.14 -31.61 -50.96
N ASN A 394 12.94 -31.08 -50.69
CA ASN A 394 12.77 -29.84 -49.94
C ASN A 394 13.32 -30.00 -48.52
N LYS A 395 14.10 -29.03 -48.07
CA LYS A 395 14.67 -29.05 -46.72
C LYS A 395 14.55 -27.69 -46.06
N THR A 396 14.36 -27.71 -44.75
CA THR A 396 14.33 -26.50 -43.93
C THR A 396 15.57 -26.47 -43.07
N VAL A 397 16.21 -25.31 -43.00
CA VAL A 397 17.38 -25.05 -42.18
C VAL A 397 17.12 -23.81 -41.33
N ASP A 398 17.22 -23.98 -40.03
CA ASP A 398 17.14 -22.92 -39.05
C ASP A 398 18.56 -22.43 -38.71
N ILE A 399 18.77 -21.13 -38.84
CA ILE A 399 20.05 -20.47 -38.63
C ILE A 399 19.85 -19.43 -37.52
N ASP A 400 20.47 -19.69 -36.37
CA ASP A 400 20.42 -18.81 -35.21
C ASP A 400 21.80 -18.15 -35.00
N ALA A 401 21.90 -16.88 -35.41
CA ALA A 401 23.08 -16.05 -35.22
C ALA A 401 22.85 -15.02 -34.11
N GLN A 402 23.62 -15.16 -33.02
CA GLN A 402 23.62 -14.22 -31.91
C GLN A 402 25.02 -13.60 -31.84
N LEU A 403 25.13 -12.28 -31.70
CA LEU A 403 26.40 -11.56 -31.57
C LEU A 403 27.50 -12.00 -32.56
N ALA A 404 27.14 -12.22 -33.83
CA ALA A 404 28.04 -12.85 -34.81
C ALA A 404 27.85 -12.31 -36.23
N GLU A 405 28.85 -12.54 -37.06
CA GLU A 405 28.82 -12.29 -38.51
C GLU A 405 28.75 -13.63 -39.25
N LEU A 406 27.69 -13.86 -40.02
CA LEU A 406 27.49 -15.12 -40.75
C LEU A 406 27.39 -14.86 -42.25
N LYS A 407 28.23 -15.52 -43.04
CA LYS A 407 28.16 -15.51 -44.49
C LYS A 407 27.59 -16.84 -45.00
N VAL A 408 26.49 -16.78 -45.75
CA VAL A 408 25.86 -17.92 -46.40
C VAL A 408 26.05 -17.80 -47.90
N LEU A 409 26.72 -18.79 -48.49
CA LEU A 409 27.00 -18.85 -49.92
C LEU A 409 26.14 -19.94 -50.55
N LEU A 410 25.26 -19.55 -51.48
CA LEU A 410 24.29 -20.45 -52.12
C LEU A 410 24.74 -20.84 -53.53
N PRO A 411 24.33 -22.02 -54.05
CA PRO A 411 24.51 -22.36 -55.46
C PRO A 411 23.78 -21.37 -56.39
N ALA A 412 24.25 -21.23 -57.63
CA ALA A 412 23.64 -20.33 -58.61
C ALA A 412 22.21 -20.74 -59.03
N ASN A 413 21.92 -22.05 -59.04
CA ASN A 413 20.68 -22.64 -59.58
C ASN A 413 19.75 -23.19 -58.49
N LEU A 414 20.01 -22.93 -57.21
CA LEU A 414 19.20 -23.49 -56.13
C LEU A 414 18.00 -22.60 -55.80
N ASP A 415 16.82 -23.20 -55.73
CA ASP A 415 15.59 -22.56 -55.26
C ASP A 415 15.66 -22.36 -53.74
N VAL A 416 15.52 -21.11 -53.28
CA VAL A 416 15.65 -20.76 -51.86
C VAL A 416 14.45 -19.95 -51.41
N HIS A 417 13.84 -20.34 -50.29
CA HIS A 417 12.85 -19.53 -49.60
C HIS A 417 13.46 -18.96 -48.34
N LYS A 418 13.78 -17.67 -48.33
CA LYS A 418 14.46 -17.01 -47.22
C LYS A 418 13.46 -16.24 -46.36
N THR A 419 13.45 -16.52 -45.06
CA THR A 419 12.73 -15.74 -44.06
C THR A 419 13.73 -15.21 -43.04
N SER A 420 13.84 -13.89 -42.91
CA SER A 420 14.78 -13.25 -41.98
C SER A 420 14.04 -12.57 -40.83
N THR A 421 14.48 -12.81 -39.60
CA THR A 421 14.00 -12.10 -38.40
C THR A 421 15.19 -11.44 -37.72
N ILE A 422 15.18 -10.12 -37.63
CA ILE A 422 16.30 -9.32 -37.12
C ILE A 422 15.85 -8.51 -35.93
N PHE A 423 16.61 -8.54 -34.84
CA PHE A 423 16.38 -7.65 -33.70
C PHE A 423 17.24 -6.37 -33.80
N ALA A 424 18.55 -6.51 -33.90
CA ALA A 424 19.50 -5.41 -34.08
C ALA A 424 20.64 -5.86 -35.00
N GLY A 425 20.88 -5.14 -36.10
CA GLY A 425 21.85 -5.53 -37.11
C GLY A 425 21.28 -5.47 -38.51
N GLU A 426 21.89 -6.21 -39.44
CA GLU A 426 21.52 -6.17 -40.86
C GLU A 426 21.57 -7.56 -41.50
N VAL A 427 20.66 -7.82 -42.43
CA VAL A 427 20.71 -8.98 -43.32
C VAL A 427 20.77 -8.47 -44.75
N THR A 428 21.84 -8.79 -45.47
CA THR A 428 22.10 -8.29 -46.83
C THR A 428 22.13 -9.43 -47.84
N GLY A 429 21.99 -9.07 -49.13
CA GLY A 429 22.02 -10.00 -50.25
C GLY A 429 20.62 -10.28 -50.81
N ILE A 430 20.25 -11.56 -50.92
CA ILE A 430 18.94 -11.97 -51.48
C ILE A 430 17.80 -11.40 -50.62
N PRO A 431 16.69 -10.88 -51.20
CA PRO A 431 15.53 -10.41 -50.43
C PRO A 431 14.75 -11.56 -49.76
N ASP A 432 13.91 -11.25 -48.78
CA ASP A 432 13.01 -12.23 -48.17
C ASP A 432 11.93 -12.70 -49.16
N GLY A 433 11.59 -13.98 -49.10
CA GLY A 433 10.69 -14.65 -50.04
C GLY A 433 11.39 -15.75 -50.84
N THR A 434 10.76 -16.17 -51.94
CA THR A 434 11.29 -17.23 -52.80
C THR A 434 12.18 -16.62 -53.90
N ASP A 435 13.42 -17.08 -53.98
CA ASP A 435 14.38 -16.77 -55.03
C ASP A 435 14.72 -18.06 -55.79
N GLY A 436 14.38 -18.10 -57.08
CA GLY A 436 14.53 -19.29 -57.92
C GLY A 436 15.87 -19.44 -58.63
N GLY A 437 16.88 -18.64 -58.28
CA GLY A 437 18.19 -18.73 -58.93
C GLY A 437 18.18 -18.41 -60.42
N ALA A 438 19.23 -18.85 -61.13
CA ALA A 438 19.44 -18.55 -62.55
C ALA A 438 18.55 -19.39 -63.50
N ASP A 439 18.05 -20.54 -63.07
CA ASP A 439 17.22 -21.47 -63.84
C ASP A 439 15.72 -21.41 -63.52
N GLY A 440 15.36 -20.64 -62.48
CA GLY A 440 14.00 -20.40 -62.02
C GLY A 440 13.47 -21.52 -61.12
N THR A 441 12.23 -21.37 -60.64
CA THR A 441 11.62 -22.27 -59.64
C THR A 441 11.22 -23.64 -60.21
N LYS A 442 12.19 -24.49 -60.50
CA LYS A 442 11.99 -25.83 -61.10
C LYS A 442 12.56 -26.95 -60.25
N GLY A 443 13.30 -26.63 -59.20
CA GLY A 443 14.02 -27.57 -58.35
C GLY A 443 13.39 -27.73 -56.96
N PRO A 444 14.04 -28.53 -56.09
CA PRO A 444 13.71 -28.61 -54.69
C PRO A 444 14.07 -27.31 -53.97
N VAL A 445 13.20 -26.91 -53.02
CA VAL A 445 13.31 -25.63 -52.31
C VAL A 445 14.02 -25.80 -50.98
N LEU A 446 15.08 -25.01 -50.77
CA LEU A 446 15.74 -24.85 -49.48
C LEU A 446 15.10 -23.68 -48.70
N THR A 447 14.41 -23.99 -47.61
CA THR A 447 13.85 -22.97 -46.73
C THR A 447 14.90 -22.55 -45.70
N LEU A 448 15.30 -21.29 -45.72
CA LEU A 448 16.26 -20.70 -44.79
C LEU A 448 15.52 -19.79 -43.80
N ASN A 449 15.47 -20.21 -42.54
CA ASN A 449 14.95 -19.40 -41.45
C ASN A 449 16.12 -18.76 -40.71
N ILE A 450 16.37 -17.49 -40.99
CA ILE A 450 17.51 -16.77 -40.42
C ILE A 450 17.01 -15.91 -39.27
N LYS A 451 17.50 -16.19 -38.07
CA LYS A 451 17.24 -15.39 -36.87
C LYS A 451 18.54 -14.74 -36.42
N THR A 452 18.57 -13.42 -36.50
CA THR A 452 19.72 -12.61 -36.12
C THR A 452 19.35 -11.68 -35.00
N ARG A 453 20.02 -11.80 -33.85
CA ARG A 453 19.75 -10.89 -32.73
C ARG A 453 20.60 -9.64 -32.77
N LEU A 454 21.91 -9.84 -32.86
CA LEU A 454 22.94 -8.81 -32.86
C LEU A 454 24.02 -9.26 -33.83
N GLY A 455 24.29 -8.48 -34.88
CA GLY A 455 25.31 -8.82 -35.89
C GLY A 455 24.82 -8.70 -37.33
N SER A 456 25.53 -9.31 -38.27
CA SER A 456 25.21 -9.27 -39.69
C SER A 456 25.10 -10.67 -40.29
N VAL A 457 24.15 -10.84 -41.20
CA VAL A 457 24.08 -12.06 -42.02
C VAL A 457 24.07 -11.68 -43.48
N GLU A 458 25.05 -12.19 -44.22
CA GLU A 458 25.16 -11.97 -45.66
C GLU A 458 24.75 -13.23 -46.41
N VAL A 459 23.73 -13.14 -47.26
CA VAL A 459 23.28 -14.27 -48.07
C VAL A 459 23.53 -13.96 -49.55
N HIS A 460 24.56 -14.59 -50.11
CA HIS A 460 24.99 -14.36 -51.50
C HIS A 460 24.88 -15.62 -52.33
N ARG A 461 24.63 -15.46 -53.63
CA ARG A 461 24.84 -16.53 -54.60
C ARG A 461 26.33 -16.56 -55.00
N GLY A 462 26.87 -17.76 -55.13
CA GLY A 462 28.25 -18.03 -55.52
C GLY A 462 28.53 -17.97 -57.01
#